data_AF-A0A0S8DG96-F1
#
_entry.id   AF-A0A0S8DG96-F1
#
_cell.length_a   1.000
_cell.length_b   1.000
_cell.length_c   1.000
_cell.angle_alpha   90.00
_cell.angle_beta   90.00
_cell.angle_gamma   90.00
#
_symmetry.space_group_name_H-M   'P 1'
#
loop_
_entity.id
_entity.type
_entity.pdbx_description
1 polymer ?
#
loop_
_entity_poly.entity_id
_entity_poly.type
_entity_poly.pdbx_seq_one_letter_code
_entity_poly.pdbx_strand_id
1 'polypeptide(L)'
;MTREVHALNINMRNGILLLAVLIAAVNGRPAAAADPTASSRYDVSGTGQDCREGYKRTGTTCVEVSIPQNARLNVHGNDWVCNPGYRRLGEICTPAYVPPNAHIDLLTNDWRCNPGFRRHGSGCEAVRNRENAHINALGNDWECDRGYRPLGSGCVAIQIPPNARLNSFGNGWECRPGYRRLGSRCEMY
;
A
#
# COMPACT_ATOMS: atom_id res chain seq x y z
N MET A 1 -0.61 55.76 -53.72
CA MET A 1 0.62 55.03 -54.06
C MET A 1 0.42 53.57 -53.70
N THR A 2 -0.07 52.81 -54.67
CA THR A 2 -0.27 51.37 -54.64
C THR A 2 1.05 50.67 -54.97
N ARG A 3 1.43 49.64 -54.21
CA ARG A 3 2.40 48.64 -54.66
C ARG A 3 1.96 47.26 -54.21
N GLU A 4 1.53 46.50 -55.21
CA GLU A 4 1.36 45.05 -55.16
C GLU A 4 2.71 44.37 -54.92
N VAL A 5 2.69 43.26 -54.19
CA VAL A 5 3.84 42.36 -54.09
C VAL A 5 3.43 41.03 -54.71
N HIS A 6 3.95 40.79 -55.91
CA HIS A 6 3.78 39.55 -56.65
C HIS A 6 4.36 38.36 -55.88
N ALA A 7 3.57 37.30 -55.78
CA ALA A 7 4.02 35.98 -55.39
C ALA A 7 5.02 35.43 -56.43
N LEU A 8 6.22 35.04 -55.97
CA LEU A 8 7.19 34.31 -56.77
C LEU A 8 7.18 32.83 -56.36
N ASN A 9 6.91 32.03 -57.38
CA ASN A 9 6.66 30.60 -57.40
C ASN A 9 7.91 29.80 -56.96
N ILE A 10 7.78 28.93 -55.96
CA ILE A 10 8.84 28.04 -55.48
C ILE A 10 8.91 26.83 -56.41
N ASN A 11 9.95 26.74 -57.25
CA ASN A 11 10.19 25.59 -58.12
C ASN A 11 11.07 24.58 -57.37
N MET A 12 10.50 23.41 -57.03
CA MET A 12 11.21 22.30 -56.38
C MET A 12 12.14 21.62 -57.38
N ARG A 13 13.45 21.65 -57.12
CA ARG A 13 14.38 20.63 -57.64
C ARG A 13 15.53 20.41 -56.65
N ASN A 14 15.49 19.23 -56.05
CA ASN A 14 16.60 18.45 -55.48
C ASN A 14 17.61 19.16 -54.55
N GLY A 15 17.49 18.91 -53.25
CA GLY A 15 18.57 19.16 -52.29
C GLY A 15 18.13 19.09 -50.84
N ILE A 16 18.24 17.90 -50.23
CA ILE A 16 18.46 17.64 -48.78
C ILE A 16 17.74 18.61 -47.82
N LEU A 17 16.50 18.27 -47.40
CA LEU A 17 15.88 18.90 -46.23
C LEU A 17 16.56 18.41 -44.95
N LEU A 18 17.50 19.20 -44.44
CA LEU A 18 17.95 19.12 -43.04
C LEU A 18 16.74 19.37 -42.13
N LEU A 19 16.28 18.32 -41.43
CA LEU A 19 15.37 18.46 -40.30
C LEU A 19 16.09 19.27 -39.21
N ALA A 20 15.74 20.55 -39.06
CA ALA A 20 16.15 21.33 -37.90
C ALA A 20 15.31 20.87 -36.69
N VAL A 21 15.84 19.91 -35.93
CA VAL A 21 15.28 19.53 -34.62
C VAL A 21 15.59 20.67 -33.65
N LEU A 22 14.58 21.50 -33.35
CA LEU A 22 14.64 22.49 -32.27
C LEU A 22 14.63 21.76 -30.92
N ILE A 23 15.82 21.46 -30.39
CA ILE A 23 15.96 21.02 -29.00
C ILE A 23 15.73 22.25 -28.13
N ALA A 24 14.52 22.39 -27.59
CA ALA A 24 14.25 23.34 -26.52
C ALA A 24 15.02 22.88 -25.27
N ALA A 25 16.13 23.53 -24.96
CA ALA A 25 16.80 23.37 -23.69
C ALA A 25 15.86 23.86 -22.58
N VAL A 26 15.20 22.94 -21.88
CA VAL A 26 14.55 23.25 -20.60
C VAL A 26 15.68 23.49 -19.61
N ASN A 27 16.09 24.75 -19.48
CA ASN A 27 16.97 25.20 -18.42
C ASN A 27 16.20 25.04 -17.10
N GLY A 28 16.33 23.87 -16.47
CA GLY A 28 15.88 23.69 -15.10
C GLY A 28 16.60 24.71 -14.23
N ARG A 29 15.83 25.54 -13.50
CA ARG A 29 16.39 26.42 -12.47
C ARG A 29 17.22 25.57 -11.51
N PRO A 30 18.49 25.90 -11.24
CA PRO A 30 19.22 25.23 -10.18
C PRO A 30 18.45 25.43 -8.87
N ALA A 31 18.30 24.36 -8.09
CA ALA A 31 17.76 24.46 -6.74
C ALA A 31 18.55 25.53 -6.00
N ALA A 32 17.87 26.61 -5.58
CA ALA A 32 18.52 27.67 -4.83
C ALA A 32 19.11 27.04 -3.56
N ALA A 33 20.43 27.18 -3.38
CA ALA A 33 21.06 26.78 -2.14
C ALA A 33 20.41 27.57 -1.01
N ALA A 34 19.77 26.88 -0.07
CA ALA A 34 19.11 27.51 1.05
C ALA A 34 20.16 28.25 1.93
N ASP A 35 19.75 29.33 2.58
CA ASP A 35 20.60 30.02 3.56
C ASP A 35 21.15 28.99 4.56
N PRO A 36 22.48 28.87 4.73
CA PRO A 36 23.08 27.86 5.60
C PRO A 36 22.59 27.97 7.04
N THR A 37 22.20 29.16 7.51
CA THR A 37 21.68 29.34 8.87
C THR A 37 20.24 28.85 9.04
N ALA A 38 19.45 28.88 7.97
CA ALA A 38 18.05 28.47 7.94
C ALA A 38 17.87 26.98 7.61
N SER A 39 18.84 26.34 6.97
CA SER A 39 18.73 24.97 6.46
C SER A 39 19.44 23.91 7.32
N SER A 40 20.41 24.30 8.16
CA SER A 40 21.10 23.42 9.09
C SER A 40 20.99 23.88 10.55
N ARG A 41 21.21 22.95 11.48
CA ARG A 41 21.33 23.17 12.93
C ARG A 41 22.51 22.35 13.45
N TYR A 42 23.11 22.76 14.56
CA TYR A 42 24.11 21.93 15.24
C TYR A 42 23.48 20.65 15.81
N ASP A 43 24.21 19.55 15.75
CA ASP A 43 23.85 18.31 16.44
C ASP A 43 23.92 18.48 17.97
N VAL A 44 23.42 17.49 18.71
CA VAL A 44 23.36 17.53 20.18
C VAL A 44 24.75 17.62 20.81
N SER A 45 25.80 17.17 20.10
CA SER A 45 27.19 17.23 20.53
C SER A 45 27.85 18.59 20.23
N GLY A 46 27.24 19.42 19.39
CA GLY A 46 27.74 20.73 18.97
C GLY A 46 28.95 20.66 18.03
N THR A 47 29.34 19.46 17.58
CA THR A 47 30.55 19.23 16.77
C THR A 47 30.24 18.98 15.29
N GLY A 48 28.98 18.70 14.95
CA GLY A 48 28.50 18.52 13.59
C GLY A 48 27.24 19.35 13.28
N GLN A 49 26.90 19.43 11.99
CA GLN A 49 25.67 20.07 11.51
C GLN A 49 24.73 19.02 10.91
N ASP A 50 23.47 19.08 11.32
CA ASP A 50 22.36 18.32 10.76
C ASP A 50 21.40 19.24 10.02
N CYS A 51 20.73 18.70 9.00
CA CYS A 51 19.68 19.44 8.31
C CYS A 51 18.47 19.64 9.23
N ARG A 52 17.86 20.82 9.15
CA ARG A 52 16.60 21.08 9.85
C ARG A 52 15.48 20.25 9.25
N GLU A 53 14.40 20.09 10.01
CA GLU A 53 13.17 19.48 9.49
C GLU A 53 12.68 20.26 8.26
N GLY A 54 12.32 19.55 7.20
CA GLY A 54 12.00 20.12 5.89
C GLY A 54 13.20 20.24 4.96
N TYR A 55 14.40 19.85 5.38
CA TYR A 55 15.62 19.87 4.57
C TYR A 55 16.28 18.49 4.52
N LYS A 56 16.82 18.15 3.36
CA LYS A 56 17.57 16.92 3.11
C LYS A 56 19.03 17.19 2.78
N ARG A 57 19.91 16.32 3.25
CA ARG A 57 21.34 16.42 3.00
C ARG A 57 21.65 16.06 1.55
N THR A 58 22.26 17.00 0.82
CA THR A 58 22.76 16.82 -0.54
C THR A 58 24.23 17.25 -0.56
N GLY A 59 25.14 16.28 -0.52
CA GLY A 59 26.57 16.52 -0.35
C GLY A 59 26.86 17.17 1.02
N THR A 60 27.48 18.35 1.00
CA THR A 60 27.78 19.16 2.20
C THR A 60 26.71 20.20 2.52
N THR A 61 25.62 20.25 1.74
CA THR A 61 24.57 21.27 1.87
C THR A 61 23.24 20.65 2.29
N CYS A 62 22.41 21.45 2.95
CA CYS A 62 21.03 21.11 3.25
C CYS A 62 20.13 21.80 2.22
N VAL A 63 19.39 20.99 1.46
CA VAL A 63 18.47 21.46 0.41
C VAL A 63 17.05 21.21 0.87
N GLU A 64 16.15 22.17 0.63
CA GLU A 64 14.74 22.03 0.98
C GLU A 64 14.11 20.79 0.33
N VAL A 65 13.30 20.06 1.09
CA VAL A 65 12.51 18.93 0.60
C VAL A 65 11.36 19.49 -0.23
N SER A 66 11.39 19.27 -1.54
CA SER A 66 10.25 19.59 -2.41
C SER A 66 9.11 18.60 -2.14
N ILE A 67 8.05 19.07 -1.47
CA ILE A 67 6.87 18.26 -1.15
C ILE A 67 5.84 18.44 -2.27
N PRO A 68 5.51 17.41 -3.06
CA PRO A 68 4.53 17.51 -4.13
C PRO A 68 3.08 17.55 -3.59
N GLN A 69 2.12 17.79 -4.47
CA GLN A 69 0.69 17.71 -4.12
C GLN A 69 0.34 16.31 -3.60
N ASN A 70 -0.52 16.24 -2.58
CA ASN A 70 -0.93 15.01 -1.90
C ASN A 70 0.21 14.26 -1.20
N ALA A 71 1.25 14.98 -0.79
CA ALA A 71 2.30 14.49 0.08
C ALA A 71 2.41 15.33 1.36
N ARG A 72 3.12 14.77 2.33
CA ARG A 72 3.52 15.42 3.58
C ARG A 72 4.93 15.01 3.94
N LEU A 73 5.58 15.79 4.80
CA LEU A 73 6.91 15.44 5.30
C LEU A 73 6.86 14.10 6.07
N ASN A 74 7.89 13.28 5.90
CA ASN A 74 8.04 12.02 6.62
C ASN A 74 8.36 12.28 8.10
N VAL A 75 8.30 11.24 8.93
CA VAL A 75 8.59 11.34 10.38
C VAL A 75 10.03 11.75 10.69
N HIS A 76 10.95 11.53 9.76
CA HIS A 76 12.37 11.89 9.90
C HIS A 76 12.67 13.34 9.49
N GLY A 77 11.69 14.04 8.91
CA GLY A 77 11.83 15.43 8.48
C GLY A 77 12.69 15.65 7.24
N ASN A 78 13.16 14.60 6.56
CA ASN A 78 14.20 14.67 5.52
C ASN A 78 13.76 14.11 4.15
N ASP A 79 12.54 13.62 4.05
CA ASP A 79 11.89 13.19 2.80
C ASP A 79 10.38 13.40 2.95
N TRP A 80 9.61 13.07 1.91
CA TRP A 80 8.17 13.12 1.93
C TRP A 80 7.53 11.74 1.73
N VAL A 81 6.30 11.62 2.21
CA VAL A 81 5.42 10.46 2.02
C VAL A 81 4.10 10.91 1.45
N CYS A 82 3.47 10.08 0.62
CA CYS A 82 2.14 10.37 0.11
C CYS A 82 1.09 10.34 1.24
N ASN A 83 0.09 11.19 1.12
CA ASN A 83 -1.07 11.20 1.99
C ASN A 83 -1.89 9.92 1.82
N PRO A 84 -2.71 9.54 2.83
CA PRO A 84 -3.61 8.39 2.72
C PRO A 84 -4.45 8.43 1.43
N GLY A 85 -4.46 7.33 0.69
CA GLY A 85 -5.13 7.21 -0.61
C GLY A 85 -4.30 7.62 -1.81
N TYR A 86 -3.01 7.91 -1.62
CA TYR A 86 -2.08 8.22 -2.70
C TYR A 86 -0.82 7.35 -2.61
N ARG A 87 -0.26 7.04 -3.77
CA ARG A 87 0.99 6.26 -3.94
C ARG A 87 2.05 7.06 -4.68
N ARG A 88 3.31 6.83 -4.32
CA ARG A 88 4.47 7.48 -4.94
C ARG A 88 4.67 6.95 -6.36
N LEU A 89 4.74 7.84 -7.33
CA LEU A 89 5.12 7.55 -8.71
C LEU A 89 6.16 8.57 -9.14
N GLY A 90 7.44 8.21 -9.03
CA GLY A 90 8.55 9.16 -9.18
C GLY A 90 8.49 10.26 -8.12
N GLU A 91 8.45 11.51 -8.58
CA GLU A 91 8.43 12.72 -7.74
C GLU A 91 7.03 13.30 -7.50
N ILE A 92 5.98 12.51 -7.76
CA ILE A 92 4.59 12.91 -7.50
C ILE A 92 3.83 11.83 -6.73
N CYS A 93 2.75 12.25 -6.08
CA CYS A 93 1.75 11.35 -5.50
C CYS A 93 0.55 11.24 -6.43
N THR A 94 0.25 10.02 -6.84
CA THR A 94 -0.92 9.70 -7.69
C THR A 94 -1.95 8.97 -6.85
N PRO A 95 -3.26 9.11 -7.14
CA PRO A 95 -4.30 8.36 -6.44
C PRO A 95 -3.97 6.86 -6.43
N ALA A 96 -4.04 6.24 -5.26
CA ALA A 96 -3.88 4.81 -5.12
C ALA A 96 -5.08 4.11 -5.76
N TYR A 97 -4.81 3.04 -6.51
CA TYR A 97 -5.87 2.18 -6.99
C TYR A 97 -6.48 1.42 -5.81
N VAL A 98 -7.79 1.59 -5.59
CA VAL A 98 -8.57 0.85 -4.61
C VAL A 98 -9.55 -0.03 -5.39
N PRO A 99 -9.44 -1.37 -5.32
CA PRO A 99 -10.36 -2.25 -6.02
C PRO A 99 -11.78 -2.18 -5.44
N PRO A 100 -12.80 -2.69 -6.16
CA PRO A 100 -14.13 -2.88 -5.59
C PRO A 100 -14.09 -3.70 -4.29
N ASN A 101 -14.95 -3.36 -3.33
CA ASN A 101 -15.01 -3.98 -2.00
C ASN A 101 -13.72 -3.84 -1.16
N ALA A 102 -12.98 -2.75 -1.36
CA ALA A 102 -11.83 -2.37 -0.55
C ALA A 102 -11.93 -0.92 -0.05
N HIS A 103 -11.15 -0.60 0.97
CA HIS A 103 -10.91 0.75 1.46
C HIS A 103 -9.43 0.96 1.79
N ILE A 104 -9.00 2.22 1.86
CA ILE A 104 -7.64 2.57 2.30
C ILE A 104 -7.51 2.33 3.81
N ASP A 105 -6.50 1.58 4.19
CA ASP A 105 -6.01 1.51 5.57
C ASP A 105 -5.16 2.74 5.87
N LEU A 106 -5.63 3.59 6.79
CA LEU A 106 -4.97 4.86 7.12
C LEU A 106 -3.60 4.68 7.78
N LEU A 107 -3.32 3.50 8.36
CA LEU A 107 -2.06 3.23 9.04
C LEU A 107 -0.98 2.81 8.04
N THR A 108 -1.31 1.93 7.12
CA THR A 108 -0.36 1.38 6.15
C THR A 108 -0.35 2.16 4.83
N ASN A 109 -1.39 2.97 4.57
CA ASN A 109 -1.67 3.59 3.28
C ASN A 109 -1.78 2.58 2.11
N ASP A 110 -2.06 1.32 2.44
CA ASP A 110 -2.44 0.28 1.48
C ASP A 110 -3.96 0.09 1.50
N TRP A 111 -4.51 -0.61 0.52
CA TRP A 111 -5.91 -1.00 0.56
C TRP A 111 -6.10 -2.32 1.31
N ARG A 112 -7.24 -2.43 1.98
CA ARG A 112 -7.71 -3.66 2.62
C ARG A 112 -9.13 -3.94 2.19
N CYS A 113 -9.48 -5.23 2.13
CA CYS A 113 -10.83 -5.63 1.78
C CYS A 113 -11.83 -5.21 2.87
N ASN A 114 -13.04 -4.88 2.43
CA ASN A 114 -14.17 -4.66 3.32
C ASN A 114 -14.54 -5.98 4.01
N PRO A 115 -15.18 -5.93 5.19
CA PRO A 115 -15.70 -7.14 5.84
C PRO A 115 -16.57 -7.98 4.90
N GLY A 116 -16.36 -9.30 4.93
CA GLY A 116 -16.98 -10.24 3.99
C GLY A 116 -16.21 -10.42 2.68
N PHE A 117 -15.05 -9.78 2.53
CA PHE A 117 -14.18 -9.93 1.37
C PHE A 117 -12.73 -10.21 1.79
N ARG A 118 -12.02 -10.94 0.95
CA ARG A 118 -10.62 -11.31 1.16
C ARG A 118 -9.76 -10.95 -0.03
N ARG A 119 -8.47 -10.76 0.21
CA ARG A 119 -7.50 -10.41 -0.83
C ARG A 119 -7.36 -11.57 -1.82
N HIS A 120 -7.57 -11.31 -3.11
CA HIS A 120 -7.32 -12.27 -4.18
C HIS A 120 -6.70 -11.54 -5.38
N GLY A 121 -5.43 -11.84 -5.68
CA GLY A 121 -4.68 -11.13 -6.72
C GLY A 121 -4.60 -9.62 -6.43
N SER A 122 -5.07 -8.82 -7.38
CA SER A 122 -5.14 -7.35 -7.31
C SER A 122 -6.51 -6.82 -6.87
N GLY A 123 -7.36 -7.66 -6.27
CA GLY A 123 -8.72 -7.29 -5.87
C GLY A 123 -9.21 -7.98 -4.59
N CYS A 124 -10.48 -7.75 -4.30
CA CYS A 124 -11.19 -8.35 -3.19
C CYS A 124 -12.26 -9.31 -3.71
N GLU A 125 -12.17 -10.56 -3.29
CA GLU A 125 -13.15 -11.60 -3.59
C GLU A 125 -14.07 -11.79 -2.38
N ALA A 126 -15.38 -11.97 -2.61
CA ALA A 126 -16.32 -12.27 -1.53
C ALA A 126 -15.92 -13.57 -0.82
N VAL A 127 -15.88 -13.52 0.51
CA VAL A 127 -15.80 -14.72 1.34
C VAL A 127 -17.16 -15.41 1.22
N ARG A 128 -17.20 -16.46 0.40
CA ARG A 128 -18.44 -17.23 0.22
C ARG A 128 -18.78 -17.94 1.51
N ASN A 129 -20.04 -17.80 1.92
CA ASN A 129 -20.56 -18.57 3.03
C ASN A 129 -20.40 -20.06 2.71
N ARG A 130 -19.78 -20.81 3.61
CA ARG A 130 -19.70 -22.26 3.48
C ARG A 130 -20.74 -22.89 4.39
N GLU A 131 -21.18 -24.09 4.03
CA GLU A 131 -22.03 -24.87 4.90
C GLU A 131 -21.32 -25.13 6.24
N ASN A 132 -22.03 -24.88 7.35
CA ASN A 132 -21.53 -25.02 8.72
C ASN A 132 -20.30 -24.14 9.04
N ALA A 133 -20.27 -22.93 8.49
CA ALA A 133 -19.26 -21.92 8.76
C ALA A 133 -19.87 -20.53 8.87
N HIS A 134 -19.15 -19.63 9.53
CA HIS A 134 -19.44 -18.19 9.56
C HIS A 134 -18.20 -17.38 9.22
N ILE A 135 -18.41 -16.11 8.88
CA ILE A 135 -17.30 -15.16 8.68
C ILE A 135 -16.64 -14.88 10.03
N ASN A 136 -15.32 -14.96 10.08
CA ASN A 136 -14.56 -14.70 11.30
C ASN A 136 -14.71 -13.24 11.77
N ALA A 137 -14.31 -12.97 13.02
CA ALA A 137 -14.41 -11.62 13.58
C ALA A 137 -13.65 -10.54 12.79
N LEU A 138 -12.62 -10.91 12.04
CA LEU A 138 -11.83 -10.00 11.21
C LEU A 138 -12.50 -9.69 9.86
N GLY A 139 -13.56 -10.41 9.49
CA GLY A 139 -14.29 -10.23 8.24
C GLY A 139 -13.54 -10.70 7.00
N ASN A 140 -12.38 -11.33 7.13
CA ASN A 140 -11.46 -11.62 6.02
C ASN A 140 -11.33 -13.11 5.69
N ASP A 141 -11.92 -13.98 6.50
CA ASP A 141 -11.99 -15.42 6.25
C ASP A 141 -13.25 -16.01 6.91
N TRP A 142 -13.47 -17.31 6.73
CA TRP A 142 -14.51 -18.09 7.40
C TRP A 142 -13.88 -19.00 8.46
N GLU A 143 -14.65 -19.31 9.49
CA GLU A 143 -14.32 -20.33 10.47
C GLU A 143 -15.51 -21.29 10.63
N CYS A 144 -15.22 -22.54 10.98
CA CYS A 144 -16.29 -23.53 11.16
C CYS A 144 -17.17 -23.16 12.35
N ASP A 145 -18.46 -23.43 12.20
CA ASP A 145 -19.42 -23.28 13.29
C ASP A 145 -19.05 -24.19 14.45
N ARG A 146 -19.46 -23.80 15.66
CA ARG A 146 -19.28 -24.59 16.86
C ARG A 146 -19.89 -25.99 16.65
N GLY A 147 -19.08 -27.04 16.86
CA GLY A 147 -19.47 -28.43 16.56
C GLY A 147 -18.94 -28.95 15.23
N TYR A 148 -18.27 -28.11 14.44
CA TYR A 148 -17.64 -28.47 13.18
C TYR A 148 -16.14 -28.19 13.21
N ARG A 149 -15.40 -28.92 12.38
CA ARG A 149 -13.95 -28.76 12.21
C ARG A 149 -13.59 -28.65 10.73
N PRO A 150 -12.49 -27.96 10.38
CA PRO A 150 -12.05 -27.84 9.00
C PRO A 150 -11.60 -29.20 8.44
N LEU A 151 -12.03 -29.50 7.22
CA LEU A 151 -11.56 -30.61 6.40
C LEU A 151 -11.51 -30.17 4.93
N GLY A 152 -10.30 -30.00 4.39
CA GLY A 152 -10.11 -29.49 3.04
C GLY A 152 -10.70 -28.08 2.88
N SER A 153 -11.62 -27.92 1.95
CA SER A 153 -12.32 -26.65 1.67
C SER A 153 -13.68 -26.51 2.37
N GLY A 154 -13.97 -27.31 3.40
CA GLY A 154 -15.27 -27.30 4.08
C GLY A 154 -15.19 -27.61 5.58
N CYS A 155 -16.37 -27.60 6.21
CA CYS A 155 -16.56 -27.91 7.62
C CYS A 155 -17.29 -29.25 7.76
N VAL A 156 -16.75 -30.13 8.59
CA VAL A 156 -17.37 -31.43 8.90
C VAL A 156 -17.72 -31.52 10.38
N ALA A 157 -18.85 -32.15 10.67
CA ALA A 157 -19.31 -32.33 12.04
C ALA A 157 -18.28 -33.11 12.87
N ILE A 158 -18.04 -32.63 14.09
CA ILE A 158 -17.16 -33.30 15.05
C ILE A 158 -17.91 -34.53 15.58
N GLN A 159 -17.32 -35.71 15.35
CA GLN A 159 -17.80 -36.94 15.95
C GLN A 159 -17.41 -36.96 17.43
N ILE A 160 -18.38 -36.75 18.32
CA ILE A 160 -18.18 -36.76 19.77
C ILE A 160 -18.43 -38.19 20.28
N PRO A 161 -17.41 -38.89 20.79
CA PRO A 161 -17.59 -40.25 21.30
C PRO A 161 -18.37 -40.27 22.63
N PRO A 162 -18.86 -41.45 23.07
CA PRO A 162 -19.42 -41.61 24.40
C PRO A 162 -18.48 -41.09 25.49
N ASN A 163 -19.05 -40.50 26.55
CA ASN A 163 -18.31 -39.91 27.67
C ASN A 163 -17.40 -38.72 27.30
N ALA A 164 -17.59 -38.14 26.11
CA ALA A 164 -16.99 -36.87 25.73
C ALA A 164 -18.01 -35.73 25.70
N ARG A 165 -17.50 -34.51 25.56
CA ARG A 165 -18.25 -33.29 25.30
C ARG A 165 -17.45 -32.40 24.34
N LEU A 166 -18.13 -31.47 23.68
CA LEU A 166 -17.45 -30.44 22.89
C LEU A 166 -16.53 -29.61 23.81
N ASN A 167 -15.32 -29.31 23.34
CA ASN A 167 -14.40 -28.45 24.07
C ASN A 167 -14.89 -26.99 24.10
N SER A 168 -14.27 -26.15 24.92
CA SER A 168 -14.65 -24.73 25.02
C SER A 168 -14.47 -23.98 23.70
N PHE A 169 -13.46 -24.35 22.91
CA PHE A 169 -13.18 -23.76 21.59
C PHE A 169 -14.20 -24.15 20.51
N GLY A 170 -15.02 -25.17 20.72
CA GLY A 170 -16.05 -25.60 19.78
C GLY A 170 -15.54 -26.38 18.55
N ASN A 171 -14.23 -26.54 18.41
CA ASN A 171 -13.56 -27.14 17.25
C ASN A 171 -13.02 -28.57 17.50
N GLY A 172 -13.29 -29.12 18.69
CA GLY A 172 -12.93 -30.48 19.06
C GLY A 172 -13.74 -30.98 20.26
N TRP A 173 -13.34 -32.12 20.80
CA TRP A 173 -13.97 -32.72 21.97
C TRP A 173 -12.95 -33.04 23.05
N GLU A 174 -13.43 -33.12 24.28
CA GLU A 174 -12.68 -33.52 25.47
C GLU A 174 -13.46 -34.57 26.25
N CYS A 175 -12.76 -35.42 26.99
CA CYS A 175 -13.42 -36.38 27.88
C CYS A 175 -14.09 -35.67 29.05
N ARG A 176 -15.24 -36.18 29.48
CA ARG A 176 -15.92 -35.70 30.69
C ARG A 176 -15.08 -36.02 31.93
N PRO A 177 -15.28 -35.30 33.05
CA PRO A 177 -14.64 -35.64 34.31
C PRO A 177 -14.84 -37.13 34.68
N GLY A 178 -13.79 -37.78 35.16
CA GLY A 178 -13.78 -39.23 35.43
C GLY A 178 -13.46 -40.11 34.21
N TYR A 179 -13.19 -39.50 33.05
CA TYR A 179 -12.74 -40.22 31.84
C TYR A 179 -11.46 -39.62 31.26
N ARG A 180 -10.61 -40.48 30.68
CA ARG A 180 -9.37 -40.11 29.99
C ARG A 180 -9.40 -40.50 28.52
N ARG A 181 -8.66 -39.76 27.70
CA ARG A 181 -8.63 -39.97 26.25
C ARG A 181 -7.76 -41.19 25.90
N LEU A 182 -8.34 -42.16 25.21
CA LEU A 182 -7.61 -43.28 24.61
C LEU A 182 -7.95 -43.34 23.12
N GLY A 183 -7.04 -42.84 22.27
CA GLY A 183 -7.30 -42.71 20.83
C GLY A 183 -8.54 -41.84 20.55
N SER A 184 -9.53 -42.42 19.88
CA SER A 184 -10.80 -41.78 19.51
C SER A 184 -11.95 -42.01 20.50
N ARG A 185 -11.66 -42.47 21.73
CA ARG A 185 -12.67 -42.72 22.77
C ARG A 185 -12.25 -42.20 24.15
N CYS A 186 -13.20 -42.20 25.07
CA CYS A 186 -13.00 -41.86 26.48
C CYS A 186 -13.24 -43.09 27.36
N GLU A 187 -12.27 -43.43 28.20
CA GLU A 187 -12.33 -44.55 29.13
C GLU A 187 -12.26 -44.07 30.57
N MET A 188 -13.00 -44.71 31.47
CA MET A 188 -12.96 -44.40 32.90
C MET A 188 -11.56 -44.68 33.47
N TYR A 189 -11.13 -43.86 34.43
CA TYR A 189 -9.87 -44.03 35.15
C TYR A 189 -10.09 -43.96 36.66
#